data_AF-A0A9W4JS49-F1
#
_entry.id   AF-A0A9W4JS49-F1
#
_cell.length_a   1.000
_cell.length_b   1.000
_cell.length_c   1.000
_cell.angle_alpha   90.00
_cell.angle_beta   90.00
_cell.angle_gamma   90.00
#
_symmetry.space_group_name_H-M   'P 1'
#
loop_
_entity.id
_entity.type
_entity.pdbx_description
1 polymer ?
#
loop_
_entity_poly.entity_id
_entity_poly.type
_entity_poly.pdbx_seq_one_letter_code
_entity_poly.pdbx_strand_id
1 'polypeptide(L)'
;MVAFIIPSNYGAVIGVALGAIPVLGFVHGMVTGSLRKQAKVPYPNSYASMELAKENAKAEQFNCAQRAHSNFLENSSQTMLFTLVAGLKYPEYAAGLGALWVFFRVLFLYGYVYSGKAQGKGRMIGSFFWLPKMSSKSQQTYGARAQSHPNPLARKLFQVAEEKKSNVTVSADVTTTKELLDLADQMGPYIAVIKTHIDILSDFSQATIDGLNALAAKHNFLIFEDRKFIDIGNTVQKQYHQGTLRISEWAHIINCSILPGEGIVEALAQTAQDPSFPYGSERGLLILAEMTSKGSLATGLYTSASVDIARKYPSFVLGFVSTRSLGEVEASVAPAQGEDFVVFTTGVNLSSKGDKLGQQYQTPQSAVGRGADFIISGRGIYAAADPVEAAKQYQQQGWEAYLARVA
;
A
#
# COMPACT_ATOMS: atom_id res chain seq x y z
N MET A 1 -46.78 18.35 15.15
CA MET A 1 -46.01 19.09 14.12
C MET A 1 -44.53 18.81 14.38
N VAL A 2 -43.81 18.20 13.43
CA VAL A 2 -42.35 18.11 13.50
C VAL A 2 -41.82 19.42 12.90
N ALA A 3 -41.17 20.25 13.71
CA ALA A 3 -40.55 21.49 13.26
C ALA A 3 -39.12 21.20 12.80
N PHE A 4 -38.78 21.54 11.56
CA PHE A 4 -37.40 21.51 11.07
C PHE A 4 -36.69 22.81 11.47
N ILE A 5 -35.76 22.72 12.41
CA ILE A 5 -34.95 23.86 12.84
C ILE A 5 -33.72 23.92 11.92
N ILE A 6 -33.59 24.99 11.16
CA ILE A 6 -32.43 25.23 10.29
C ILE A 6 -31.29 25.81 11.13
N PRO A 7 -30.05 25.27 11.05
CA PRO A 7 -28.90 25.82 11.77
C PRO A 7 -28.57 27.26 11.37
N SER A 8 -28.06 28.06 12.30
CA SER A 8 -27.73 29.49 12.08
C SER A 8 -26.75 29.73 10.92
N ASN A 9 -25.82 28.82 10.67
CA ASN A 9 -24.82 28.92 9.60
C ASN A 9 -25.19 28.15 8.32
N TYR A 10 -26.44 27.71 8.18
CA TYR A 10 -26.87 26.97 7.00
C TYR A 10 -26.87 27.81 5.71
N GLY A 11 -26.84 29.15 5.83
CA GLY A 11 -26.65 30.04 4.69
C GLY A 11 -25.34 29.79 3.92
N ALA A 12 -24.25 29.46 4.61
CA ALA A 12 -22.98 29.12 3.98
C ALA A 12 -23.08 27.79 3.20
N VAL A 13 -23.81 26.81 3.73
CA VAL A 13 -24.10 25.53 3.06
C VAL A 13 -24.83 25.77 1.74
N ILE A 14 -25.85 26.61 1.75
CA ILE A 14 -26.60 27.01 0.55
C ILE A 14 -25.69 27.75 -0.43
N GLY A 15 -24.88 28.70 0.06
CA GLY A 15 -23.96 29.48 -0.77
C GLY A 15 -22.96 28.61 -1.53
N VAL A 16 -22.47 27.54 -0.90
CA VAL A 16 -21.59 26.57 -1.56
C VAL A 16 -22.37 25.67 -2.52
N ALA A 17 -23.41 24.98 -2.03
CA ALA A 17 -24.11 23.96 -2.78
C ALA A 17 -24.90 24.52 -3.96
N LEU A 18 -25.64 25.62 -3.76
CA LEU A 18 -26.52 26.21 -4.77
C LEU A 18 -25.93 27.49 -5.41
N GLY A 19 -24.78 27.98 -4.92
CA GLY A 19 -24.06 29.10 -5.51
C GLY A 19 -22.77 28.67 -6.20
N ALA A 20 -21.72 28.39 -5.41
CA ALA A 20 -20.37 28.15 -5.92
C ALA A 20 -20.27 26.95 -6.89
N ILE A 21 -20.93 25.82 -6.57
CA ILE A 21 -20.90 24.63 -7.42
C ILE A 21 -21.57 24.92 -8.80
N PRO A 22 -22.82 25.43 -8.88
CA PRO A 22 -23.40 25.82 -10.16
C PRO A 22 -22.58 26.82 -10.96
N VAL A 23 -22.03 27.86 -10.30
CA VAL A 23 -21.16 28.85 -10.96
C VAL A 23 -19.94 28.18 -11.59
N LEU A 24 -19.30 27.25 -10.90
CA LEU A 24 -18.19 26.50 -11.46
C LEU A 24 -18.62 25.63 -12.65
N GLY A 25 -19.80 25.02 -12.60
CA GLY A 25 -20.39 24.31 -13.75
C GLY A 25 -20.54 25.20 -14.99
N PHE A 26 -21.01 26.45 -14.81
CA PHE A 26 -21.07 27.42 -15.90
C PHE A 26 -19.68 27.76 -16.46
N VAL A 27 -18.67 27.92 -15.59
CA VAL A 27 -17.28 28.14 -16.02
C VAL A 27 -16.76 26.98 -16.85
N HIS A 28 -16.99 25.74 -16.43
CA HIS A 28 -16.65 24.54 -17.21
C HIS A 28 -17.30 24.57 -18.60
N GLY A 29 -18.58 24.92 -18.68
CA GLY A 29 -19.31 25.07 -19.94
C GLY A 29 -18.72 26.14 -20.86
N MET A 30 -18.39 27.32 -20.33
CA MET A 30 -17.79 28.41 -21.10
C MET A 30 -16.40 28.04 -21.65
N VAL A 31 -15.54 27.44 -20.81
CA VAL A 31 -14.20 27.00 -21.21
C VAL A 31 -14.30 25.95 -22.32
N THR A 32 -15.16 24.96 -22.14
CA THR A 32 -15.38 23.88 -23.10
C THR A 32 -15.92 24.42 -24.43
N GLY A 33 -16.91 25.31 -24.39
CA GLY A 33 -17.50 25.92 -25.59
C GLY A 33 -16.52 26.80 -26.36
N SER A 34 -15.72 27.60 -25.65
CA SER A 34 -14.68 28.44 -26.27
C SER A 34 -13.61 27.60 -26.98
N LEU A 35 -13.11 26.55 -26.32
CA LEU A 35 -12.12 25.65 -26.90
C LEU A 35 -12.68 24.82 -28.04
N ARG A 36 -13.96 24.42 -27.99
CA ARG A 36 -14.66 23.76 -29.10
C ARG A 36 -14.61 24.60 -30.37
N LYS A 37 -14.91 25.90 -30.24
CA LYS A 37 -14.90 26.86 -31.35
C LYS A 37 -13.50 27.00 -31.95
N GLN A 38 -12.47 27.08 -31.09
CA GLN A 38 -11.06 27.16 -31.52
C GLN A 38 -10.59 25.86 -32.20
N ALA A 39 -11.05 24.71 -31.71
CA ALA A 39 -10.76 23.38 -32.26
C ALA A 39 -11.54 23.06 -33.54
N LYS A 40 -12.52 23.89 -33.92
CA LYS A 40 -13.41 23.68 -35.08
C LYS A 40 -14.15 22.34 -35.06
N VAL A 41 -14.55 21.86 -33.88
CA VAL A 41 -15.29 20.60 -33.73
C VAL A 41 -16.79 20.84 -33.98
N PRO A 42 -17.37 20.31 -35.07
CA PRO A 42 -18.78 20.55 -35.39
C PRO A 42 -19.70 19.80 -34.41
N TYR A 43 -20.88 20.35 -34.15
CA TYR A 43 -21.96 19.57 -33.51
C TYR A 43 -22.43 18.47 -34.45
N PRO A 44 -22.81 17.27 -33.94
CA PRO A 44 -23.03 16.92 -32.54
C PRO A 44 -21.82 16.27 -31.81
N ASN A 45 -20.62 16.28 -32.40
CA ASN A 45 -19.48 15.52 -31.86
C ASN A 45 -19.14 15.94 -30.42
N SER A 46 -19.06 14.98 -29.50
CA SER A 46 -18.73 15.25 -28.11
C SER A 46 -17.24 15.56 -27.90
N TYR A 47 -16.37 14.95 -28.70
CA TYR A 47 -14.92 15.11 -28.65
C TYR A 47 -14.34 15.34 -30.06
N ALA A 48 -13.15 15.95 -30.14
CA ALA A 48 -12.33 15.95 -31.34
C ALA A 48 -11.75 14.55 -31.60
N SER A 49 -11.59 14.19 -32.88
CA SER A 49 -10.94 12.93 -33.27
C SER A 49 -9.48 12.90 -32.82
N MET A 50 -8.92 11.69 -32.68
CA MET A 50 -7.51 11.52 -32.32
C MET A 50 -6.56 12.13 -33.35
N GLU A 51 -6.93 12.08 -34.64
CA GLU A 51 -6.15 12.68 -35.73
C GLU A 51 -6.11 14.20 -35.59
N LEU A 52 -7.28 14.83 -35.39
CA LEU A 52 -7.37 16.27 -35.18
C LEU A 52 -6.66 16.71 -33.89
N ALA A 53 -6.72 15.91 -32.83
CA ALA A 53 -6.01 16.20 -31.58
C ALA A 53 -4.48 16.12 -31.72
N LYS A 54 -3.95 15.27 -32.61
CA LYS A 54 -2.51 15.20 -32.90
C LYS A 54 -2.01 16.40 -33.70
N GLU A 55 -2.84 16.94 -34.59
CA GLU A 55 -2.47 18.03 -35.50
C GLU A 55 -2.79 19.42 -34.92
N ASN A 56 -3.76 19.51 -34.00
CA ASN A 56 -4.23 20.76 -33.43
C ASN A 56 -4.22 20.71 -31.90
N ALA A 57 -3.26 21.42 -31.29
CA ALA A 57 -3.17 21.54 -29.84
C ALA A 57 -4.46 22.07 -29.18
N LYS A 58 -5.27 22.87 -29.88
CA LYS A 58 -6.57 23.34 -29.38
C LYS A 58 -7.62 22.23 -29.36
N ALA A 59 -7.53 21.26 -30.25
CA ALA A 59 -8.41 20.09 -30.24
C ALA A 59 -8.08 19.14 -29.07
N GLU A 60 -6.79 18.98 -28.74
CA GLU A 60 -6.40 18.28 -27.51
C GLU A 60 -6.87 19.04 -26.25
N GLN A 61 -6.66 20.36 -26.20
CA GLN A 61 -7.15 21.19 -25.09
C GLN A 61 -8.69 21.14 -24.96
N PHE A 62 -9.42 21.09 -26.08
CA PHE A 62 -10.87 20.91 -26.07
C PHE A 62 -11.26 19.55 -25.48
N ASN A 63 -10.61 18.45 -25.90
CA ASN A 63 -10.87 17.12 -25.34
C ASN A 63 -10.61 17.09 -23.83
N CYS A 64 -9.54 17.76 -23.40
CA CYS A 64 -9.21 17.97 -22.00
C CYS A 64 -10.31 18.72 -21.22
N ALA A 65 -10.78 19.85 -21.75
CA ALA A 65 -11.84 20.65 -21.14
C ALA A 65 -13.17 19.87 -21.08
N GLN A 66 -13.51 19.17 -22.16
CA GLN A 66 -14.70 18.33 -22.24
C GLN A 66 -14.67 17.21 -21.18
N ARG A 67 -13.55 16.50 -21.02
CA ARG A 67 -13.44 15.45 -20.00
C ARG A 67 -13.52 16.03 -18.59
N ALA A 68 -12.87 17.16 -18.33
CA ALA A 68 -12.94 17.85 -17.05
C ALA A 68 -14.38 18.30 -16.73
N HIS A 69 -15.12 18.80 -17.71
CA HIS A 69 -16.53 19.17 -17.57
C HIS A 69 -17.44 17.96 -17.32
N SER A 70 -17.31 16.88 -18.11
CA SER A 70 -18.06 15.65 -17.85
C SER A 70 -17.79 15.11 -16.45
N ASN A 71 -16.54 15.11 -15.98
CA ASN A 71 -16.21 14.65 -14.64
C ASN A 71 -16.76 15.55 -13.53
N PHE A 72 -16.84 16.86 -13.76
CA PHE A 72 -17.52 17.77 -12.85
C PHE A 72 -19.01 17.41 -12.74
N LEU A 73 -19.71 17.24 -13.87
CA LEU A 73 -21.14 16.90 -13.91
C LEU A 73 -21.45 15.52 -13.30
N GLU A 74 -20.54 14.54 -13.45
CA GLU A 74 -20.64 13.22 -12.81
C GLU A 74 -20.72 13.31 -11.27
N ASN A 75 -20.18 14.38 -10.66
CA ASN A 75 -20.00 14.48 -9.21
C ASN A 75 -20.75 15.65 -8.56
N SER A 76 -21.10 16.69 -9.31
CA SER A 76 -21.63 17.94 -8.76
C SER A 76 -22.97 17.74 -8.08
N SER A 77 -23.89 16.99 -8.69
CA SER A 77 -25.23 16.73 -8.13
C SER A 77 -25.18 16.00 -6.80
N GLN A 78 -24.35 14.95 -6.71
CA GLN A 78 -24.14 14.19 -5.47
C GLN A 78 -23.51 15.06 -4.38
N THR A 79 -22.50 15.86 -4.75
CA THR A 79 -21.79 16.73 -3.79
C THR A 79 -22.72 17.82 -3.26
N MET A 80 -23.55 18.42 -4.11
CA MET A 80 -24.57 19.39 -3.70
C MET A 80 -25.56 18.76 -2.71
N LEU A 81 -26.06 17.56 -3.02
CA LEU A 81 -26.99 16.83 -2.15
C LEU A 81 -26.36 16.53 -0.79
N PHE A 82 -25.15 15.97 -0.75
CA PHE A 82 -24.47 15.65 0.50
C PHE A 82 -24.16 16.90 1.32
N THR A 83 -23.77 17.99 0.67
CA THR A 83 -23.48 19.26 1.34
C THR A 83 -24.74 19.80 2.02
N LEU A 84 -25.88 19.82 1.31
CA LEU A 84 -27.17 20.24 1.86
C LEU A 84 -27.61 19.35 3.03
N VAL A 85 -27.63 18.02 2.83
CA VAL A 85 -28.11 17.07 3.85
C VAL A 85 -27.20 17.06 5.09
N ALA A 86 -25.87 16.96 4.91
CA ALA A 86 -24.94 16.99 6.02
C ALA A 86 -24.98 18.34 6.75
N GLY A 87 -25.19 19.43 6.03
CA GLY A 87 -25.27 20.78 6.58
C GLY A 87 -26.42 20.97 7.56
N LEU A 88 -27.48 20.15 7.50
CA LEU A 88 -28.60 20.22 8.45
C LEU A 88 -28.14 19.87 9.87
N LYS A 89 -27.09 19.04 10.00
CA LYS A 89 -26.51 18.63 11.27
C LYS A 89 -25.14 19.26 11.55
N TYR A 90 -24.34 19.50 10.50
CA TYR A 90 -22.95 19.95 10.57
C TYR A 90 -22.68 21.09 9.57
N PRO A 91 -23.29 22.28 9.75
CA PRO A 91 -23.28 23.35 8.74
C PRO A 91 -21.88 23.87 8.40
N GLU A 92 -21.01 24.06 9.40
CA GLU A 92 -19.65 24.57 9.20
C GLU A 92 -18.77 23.58 8.44
N TYR A 93 -18.80 22.31 8.84
CA TYR A 93 -18.02 21.25 8.19
C TYR A 93 -18.51 20.99 6.77
N ALA A 94 -19.82 20.96 6.54
CA ALA A 94 -20.40 20.77 5.22
C ALA A 94 -20.01 21.92 4.27
N ALA A 95 -20.14 23.17 4.73
CA ALA A 95 -19.73 24.33 3.94
C ALA A 95 -18.22 24.33 3.66
N GLY A 96 -17.39 24.04 4.67
CA GLY A 96 -15.93 24.00 4.52
C GLY A 96 -15.46 22.92 3.55
N LEU A 97 -15.97 21.69 3.68
CA LEU A 97 -15.63 20.59 2.77
C LEU A 97 -16.14 20.84 1.34
N GLY A 98 -17.34 21.40 1.19
CA GLY A 98 -17.87 21.76 -0.12
C GLY A 98 -17.05 22.89 -0.79
N ALA A 99 -16.63 23.91 -0.04
CA ALA A 99 -15.76 24.97 -0.55
C ALA A 99 -14.39 24.42 -0.97
N LEU A 100 -13.82 23.50 -0.18
CA LEU A 100 -12.57 22.81 -0.50
C LEU A 100 -12.70 21.95 -1.76
N TRP A 101 -13.84 21.25 -1.93
CA TRP A 101 -14.14 20.52 -3.17
C TRP A 101 -14.17 21.45 -4.38
N VAL A 102 -14.85 22.60 -4.28
CA VAL A 102 -14.89 23.61 -5.36
C VAL A 102 -13.48 24.08 -5.72
N PHE A 103 -12.66 24.40 -4.73
CA PHE A 103 -11.26 24.80 -4.94
C PHE A 103 -10.46 23.74 -5.71
N PHE A 104 -10.53 22.47 -5.30
CA PHE A 104 -9.83 21.40 -6.01
C PHE A 104 -10.40 21.12 -7.41
N ARG A 105 -11.70 21.33 -7.64
CA ARG A 105 -12.29 21.24 -8.97
C ARG A 105 -11.81 22.35 -9.91
N VAL A 106 -11.57 23.56 -9.40
CA VAL A 106 -10.90 24.63 -10.16
C VAL A 106 -9.49 24.19 -10.56
N LEU A 107 -8.70 23.66 -9.61
CA LEU A 107 -7.36 23.15 -9.90
C LEU A 107 -7.37 21.96 -10.87
N PHE A 108 -8.38 21.09 -10.78
CA PHE A 108 -8.54 19.95 -11.67
C PHE A 108 -8.80 20.43 -13.10
N LEU A 109 -9.73 21.36 -13.29
CA LEU A 109 -9.99 21.99 -14.59
C LEU A 109 -8.72 22.66 -15.13
N TYR A 110 -8.06 23.48 -14.31
CA TYR A 110 -6.85 24.18 -14.71
C TYR A 110 -5.74 23.21 -15.14
N GLY A 111 -5.49 22.20 -14.32
CA GLY A 111 -4.49 21.17 -14.58
C GLY A 111 -4.80 20.36 -15.83
N TYR A 112 -6.07 20.01 -16.06
CA TYR A 112 -6.46 19.27 -17.26
C TYR A 112 -6.26 20.10 -18.54
N VAL A 113 -6.62 21.39 -18.51
CA VAL A 113 -6.70 22.23 -19.72
C VAL A 113 -5.41 23.00 -20.03
N TYR A 114 -4.73 23.53 -19.02
CA TYR A 114 -3.66 24.53 -19.21
C TYR A 114 -2.26 24.04 -18.84
N SER A 115 -2.11 22.89 -18.19
CA SER A 115 -0.79 22.44 -17.71
C SER A 115 0.16 21.96 -18.82
N GLY A 116 -0.34 21.65 -20.02
CA GLY A 116 0.43 21.07 -21.11
C GLY A 116 0.96 19.65 -20.84
N LYS A 117 0.60 19.02 -19.72
CA LYS A 117 1.04 17.65 -19.41
C LYS A 117 0.32 16.65 -20.30
N ALA A 118 1.08 15.80 -20.98
CA ALA A 118 0.58 14.77 -21.88
C ALA A 118 -0.51 13.90 -21.24
N GLN A 119 -1.47 13.43 -22.06
CA GLN A 119 -2.54 12.51 -21.65
C GLN A 119 -3.38 13.04 -20.46
N GLY A 120 -3.52 14.36 -20.33
CA GLY A 120 -4.27 15.00 -19.25
C GLY A 120 -3.71 14.70 -17.86
N LYS A 121 -2.41 14.39 -17.72
CA LYS A 121 -1.77 14.10 -16.42
C LYS A 121 -1.76 15.31 -15.48
N GLY A 122 -1.93 16.52 -16.00
CA GLY A 122 -2.05 17.73 -15.19
C GLY A 122 -3.26 17.76 -14.26
N ARG A 123 -4.28 16.93 -14.53
CA ARG A 123 -5.44 16.75 -13.65
C ARG A 123 -5.08 16.44 -12.19
N MET A 124 -3.93 15.79 -11.99
CA MET A 124 -3.44 15.39 -10.67
C MET A 124 -3.26 16.57 -9.70
N ILE A 125 -3.08 17.79 -10.22
CA ILE A 125 -2.99 19.02 -9.41
C ILE A 125 -4.27 19.24 -8.59
N GLY A 126 -5.45 18.89 -9.14
CA GLY A 126 -6.73 18.98 -8.46
C GLY A 126 -7.25 17.65 -7.88
N SER A 127 -6.47 16.56 -7.98
CA SER A 127 -6.90 15.25 -7.48
C SER A 127 -6.86 15.13 -5.96
N PHE A 128 -6.35 16.13 -5.23
CA PHE A 128 -6.25 16.12 -3.76
C PHE A 128 -7.60 16.02 -3.02
N PHE A 129 -8.74 16.24 -3.68
CA PHE A 129 -10.05 15.91 -3.10
C PHE A 129 -10.23 14.40 -2.86
N TRP A 130 -9.59 13.57 -3.68
CA TRP A 130 -9.24 12.21 -3.28
C TRP A 130 -8.06 12.33 -2.33
N LEU A 131 -8.29 12.65 -1.06
CA LEU A 131 -7.29 12.38 -0.04
C LEU A 131 -6.98 10.89 -0.16
N PRO A 132 -5.80 10.48 -0.62
CA PRO A 132 -5.45 9.08 -0.59
C PRO A 132 -5.57 8.68 0.88
N LYS A 133 -6.43 7.72 1.19
CA LYS A 133 -6.46 7.09 2.50
C LYS A 133 -5.14 6.34 2.65
N MET A 134 -4.07 7.06 2.94
CA MET A 134 -2.71 6.51 2.94
C MET A 134 -2.62 5.45 4.01
N SER A 135 -2.68 4.19 3.58
CA SER A 135 -2.54 3.04 4.48
C SER A 135 -1.09 2.74 4.85
N SER A 136 -0.14 3.43 4.22
CA SER A 136 1.29 3.37 4.49
C SER A 136 1.90 4.77 4.37
N LYS A 137 2.81 5.12 5.28
CA LYS A 137 3.59 6.36 5.23
C LYS A 137 4.91 6.18 4.48
N SER A 138 4.90 5.37 3.41
CA SER A 138 6.08 5.02 2.59
C SER A 138 6.91 6.20 2.03
N GLN A 139 6.34 7.41 2.00
CA GLN A 139 7.03 8.65 1.61
C GLN A 139 7.90 9.24 2.74
N GLN A 140 7.69 8.83 3.99
CA GLN A 140 8.54 9.18 5.12
C GLN A 140 9.74 8.23 5.17
N THR A 141 10.85 8.73 5.72
CA THR A 141 12.05 7.91 5.94
C THR A 141 11.76 6.78 6.94
N TYR A 142 12.48 5.65 6.82
CA TYR A 142 12.43 4.58 7.81
C TYR A 142 12.79 5.10 9.20
N GLY A 143 13.80 5.97 9.32
CA GLY A 143 14.11 6.65 10.59
C GLY A 143 12.92 7.40 11.22
N ALA A 144 12.14 8.15 10.44
CA ALA A 144 10.96 8.88 10.96
C ALA A 144 9.80 7.93 11.33
N ARG A 145 9.58 6.89 10.52
CA ARG A 145 8.58 5.86 10.80
C ARG A 145 8.95 5.08 12.05
N ALA A 146 10.22 4.71 12.21
CA ALA A 146 10.74 4.03 13.39
C ALA A 146 10.46 4.76 14.71
N GLN A 147 10.45 6.09 14.72
CA GLN A 147 10.20 6.88 15.92
C GLN A 147 8.72 6.92 16.33
N SER A 148 7.81 6.88 15.36
CA SER A 148 6.39 7.17 15.56
C SER A 148 5.45 5.99 15.31
N HIS A 149 5.96 4.87 14.81
CA HIS A 149 5.13 3.72 14.48
C HIS A 149 4.47 3.12 15.74
N PRO A 150 3.16 2.82 15.71
CA PRO A 150 2.44 2.28 16.86
C PRO A 150 2.88 0.86 17.23
N ASN A 151 3.17 0.03 16.24
CA ASN A 151 3.65 -1.34 16.43
C ASN A 151 5.16 -1.38 16.79
N PRO A 152 5.57 -1.95 17.95
CA PRO A 152 6.97 -2.02 18.38
C PRO A 152 7.90 -2.80 17.43
N LEU A 153 7.43 -3.91 16.87
CA LEU A 153 8.23 -4.71 15.95
C LEU A 153 8.47 -3.98 14.62
N ALA A 154 7.48 -3.24 14.12
CA ALA A 154 7.67 -2.36 12.97
C ALA A 154 8.69 -1.24 13.25
N ARG A 155 8.71 -0.67 14.48
CA ARG A 155 9.77 0.26 14.87
C ARG A 155 11.15 -0.39 14.77
N LYS A 156 11.31 -1.59 15.34
CA LYS A 156 12.57 -2.34 15.28
C LYS A 156 12.96 -2.67 13.84
N LEU A 157 12.01 -3.08 13.01
CA LEU A 157 12.23 -3.37 11.58
C LEU A 157 12.77 -2.14 10.82
N PHE A 158 12.17 -0.96 11.04
CA PHE A 158 12.66 0.27 10.42
C PHE A 158 14.00 0.75 10.98
N GLN A 159 14.27 0.55 12.27
CA GLN A 159 15.59 0.82 12.85
C GLN A 159 16.66 -0.04 12.20
N VAL A 160 16.42 -1.35 12.09
CA VAL A 160 17.32 -2.30 11.42
C VAL A 160 17.59 -1.83 9.98
N ALA A 161 16.54 -1.49 9.24
CA ALA A 161 16.66 -1.05 7.86
C ALA A 161 17.50 0.23 7.73
N GLU A 162 17.28 1.20 8.61
CA GLU A 162 17.98 2.49 8.62
C GLU A 162 19.44 2.35 9.07
N GLU A 163 19.74 1.55 10.09
CA GLU A 163 21.09 1.29 10.59
C GLU A 163 21.95 0.58 9.54
N LYS A 164 21.36 -0.41 8.86
CA LYS A 164 22.07 -1.26 7.89
C LYS A 164 21.99 -0.74 6.46
N LYS A 165 21.23 0.34 6.23
CA LYS A 165 20.93 0.85 4.88
C LYS A 165 20.45 -0.27 3.97
N SER A 166 19.53 -1.11 4.48
CA SER A 166 19.04 -2.30 3.78
C SER A 166 17.54 -2.45 3.97
N ASN A 167 16.83 -2.60 2.86
CA ASN A 167 15.43 -3.00 2.81
C ASN A 167 15.26 -4.38 2.16
N VAL A 168 16.31 -5.21 2.21
CA VAL A 168 16.32 -6.54 1.61
C VAL A 168 15.84 -7.58 2.59
N THR A 169 14.94 -8.43 2.12
CA THR A 169 14.55 -9.69 2.74
C THR A 169 15.03 -10.84 1.86
N VAL A 170 15.87 -11.72 2.41
CA VAL A 170 16.30 -12.93 1.68
C VAL A 170 15.38 -14.09 2.00
N SER A 171 14.80 -14.71 0.97
CA SER A 171 14.09 -15.99 1.05
C SER A 171 15.09 -17.14 0.97
N ALA A 172 15.52 -17.66 2.13
CA ALA A 172 16.53 -18.69 2.24
C ALA A 172 15.91 -20.09 2.09
N ASP A 173 15.46 -20.41 0.87
CA ASP A 173 14.75 -21.67 0.57
C ASP A 173 15.73 -22.83 0.29
N VAL A 174 16.51 -23.19 1.32
CA VAL A 174 17.41 -24.36 1.34
C VAL A 174 16.81 -25.48 2.19
N THR A 175 17.37 -26.69 2.11
CA THR A 175 16.77 -27.90 2.70
C THR A 175 17.50 -28.45 3.92
N THR A 176 18.62 -27.86 4.32
CA THR A 176 19.37 -28.28 5.52
C THR A 176 19.64 -27.11 6.47
N THR A 177 19.69 -27.41 7.75
CA THR A 177 19.99 -26.44 8.81
C THR A 177 21.35 -25.81 8.60
N LYS A 178 22.36 -26.61 8.21
CA LYS A 178 23.70 -26.09 7.93
C LYS A 178 23.68 -25.03 6.83
N GLU A 179 23.07 -25.30 5.69
CA GLU A 179 23.00 -24.34 4.59
C GLU A 179 22.26 -23.07 5.00
N LEU A 180 21.16 -23.21 5.76
CA LEU A 180 20.38 -22.07 6.23
C LEU A 180 21.21 -21.17 7.15
N LEU A 181 21.92 -21.76 8.11
CA LEU A 181 22.75 -21.01 9.05
C LEU A 181 23.98 -20.39 8.36
N ASP A 182 24.63 -21.11 7.44
CA ASP A 182 25.74 -20.57 6.65
C ASP A 182 25.29 -19.35 5.83
N LEU A 183 24.13 -19.46 5.16
CA LEU A 183 23.53 -18.36 4.40
C LEU A 183 23.17 -17.17 5.30
N ALA A 184 22.56 -17.44 6.46
CA ALA A 184 22.20 -16.41 7.42
C ALA A 184 23.42 -15.67 7.98
N ASP A 185 24.54 -16.36 8.22
CA ASP A 185 25.77 -15.74 8.71
C ASP A 185 26.46 -14.89 7.62
N GLN A 186 26.51 -15.40 6.39
CA GLN A 186 27.16 -14.72 5.26
C GLN A 186 26.39 -13.49 4.78
N MET A 187 25.06 -13.60 4.65
CA MET A 187 24.21 -12.51 4.16
C MET A 187 23.73 -11.58 5.28
N GLY A 188 23.83 -12.02 6.53
CA GLY A 188 23.39 -11.30 7.73
C GLY A 188 23.72 -9.81 7.70
N PRO A 189 24.96 -9.37 7.41
CA PRO A 189 25.31 -7.94 7.40
C PRO A 189 24.54 -7.08 6.39
N TYR A 190 24.01 -7.67 5.32
CA TYR A 190 23.46 -6.94 4.16
C TYR A 190 21.93 -6.96 4.08
N ILE A 191 21.25 -7.70 4.96
CA ILE A 191 19.80 -7.93 4.92
C ILE A 191 19.11 -7.36 6.17
N ALA A 192 17.87 -6.91 6.03
CA ALA A 192 17.04 -6.52 7.17
C ALA A 192 16.28 -7.70 7.77
N VAL A 193 15.90 -8.66 6.91
CA VAL A 193 15.07 -9.81 7.28
C VAL A 193 15.59 -11.06 6.58
N ILE A 194 15.66 -12.17 7.30
CA ILE A 194 15.76 -13.50 6.70
C ILE A 194 14.39 -14.16 6.74
N LYS A 195 13.94 -14.67 5.60
CA LYS A 195 12.67 -15.36 5.46
C LYS A 195 12.92 -16.86 5.28
N THR A 196 12.27 -17.68 6.09
CA THR A 196 12.41 -19.13 6.13
C THR A 196 11.17 -19.85 5.61
N HIS A 197 11.36 -21.10 5.22
CA HIS A 197 10.32 -22.14 5.17
C HIS A 197 10.90 -23.30 5.96
N ILE A 198 10.64 -23.36 7.26
CA ILE A 198 11.24 -24.41 8.12
C ILE A 198 10.70 -25.81 7.83
N ASP A 199 9.53 -25.92 7.20
CA ASP A 199 8.88 -27.17 6.82
C ASP A 199 9.52 -27.87 5.61
N ILE A 200 10.47 -27.22 4.92
CA ILE A 200 11.29 -27.85 3.86
C ILE A 200 12.69 -28.27 4.35
N LEU A 201 13.03 -28.02 5.61
CA LEU A 201 14.29 -28.48 6.20
C LEU A 201 14.18 -29.95 6.61
N SER A 202 15.10 -30.78 6.12
CA SER A 202 15.13 -32.22 6.43
C SER A 202 15.58 -32.53 7.86
N ASP A 203 16.23 -31.58 8.54
CA ASP A 203 16.92 -31.74 9.82
C ASP A 203 16.55 -30.65 10.85
N PHE A 204 15.35 -30.04 10.71
CA PHE A 204 14.88 -29.00 11.64
C PHE A 204 14.91 -29.47 13.09
N SER A 205 15.56 -28.69 13.95
CA SER A 205 15.68 -28.98 15.37
C SER A 205 15.90 -27.70 16.19
N GLN A 206 16.03 -27.84 17.52
CA GLN A 206 16.36 -26.72 18.39
C GLN A 206 17.67 -26.02 17.98
N ALA A 207 18.64 -26.77 17.43
CA ALA A 207 19.89 -26.19 16.93
C ALA A 207 19.67 -25.21 15.76
N THR A 208 18.65 -25.45 14.93
CA THR A 208 18.23 -24.52 13.87
C THR A 208 17.73 -23.22 14.46
N ILE A 209 16.84 -23.30 15.47
CA ILE A 209 16.24 -22.15 16.14
C ILE A 209 17.32 -21.33 16.87
N ASP A 210 18.15 -21.99 17.68
CA ASP A 210 19.20 -21.35 18.46
C ASP A 210 20.24 -20.67 17.54
N GLY A 211 20.62 -21.35 16.46
CA GLY A 211 21.54 -20.80 15.46
C GLY A 211 20.96 -19.56 14.76
N LEU A 212 19.70 -19.62 14.31
CA LEU A 212 19.04 -18.47 13.69
C LEU A 212 18.92 -17.28 14.66
N ASN A 213 18.55 -17.52 15.92
CA ASN A 213 18.45 -16.47 16.93
C ASN A 213 19.82 -15.85 17.24
N ALA A 214 20.87 -16.66 17.35
CA ALA A 214 22.23 -16.17 17.56
C ALA A 214 22.71 -15.30 16.38
N LEU A 215 22.41 -15.72 15.14
CA LEU A 215 22.78 -14.96 13.94
C LEU A 215 21.94 -13.69 13.77
N ALA A 216 20.65 -13.74 14.08
CA ALA A 216 19.76 -12.58 14.09
C ALA A 216 20.27 -11.50 15.07
N ALA A 217 20.70 -11.93 16.27
CA ALA A 217 21.32 -11.05 17.26
C ALA A 217 22.69 -10.52 16.80
N LYS A 218 23.57 -11.41 16.29
CA LYS A 218 24.92 -11.06 15.81
C LYS A 218 24.88 -10.02 14.69
N HIS A 219 23.97 -10.18 13.74
CA HIS A 219 23.92 -9.37 12.52
C HIS A 219 22.80 -8.34 12.49
N ASN A 220 21.97 -8.26 13.55
CA ASN A 220 20.83 -7.36 13.64
C ASN A 220 19.88 -7.49 12.44
N PHE A 221 19.26 -8.66 12.27
CA PHE A 221 18.17 -8.88 11.31
C PHE A 221 16.97 -9.54 11.99
N LEU A 222 15.79 -9.43 11.39
CA LEU A 222 14.59 -10.12 11.87
C LEU A 222 14.37 -11.45 11.13
N ILE A 223 13.66 -12.37 11.78
CA ILE A 223 13.32 -13.69 11.23
C ILE A 223 11.84 -13.69 10.84
N PHE A 224 11.55 -14.03 9.59
CA PHE A 224 10.21 -14.15 9.03
C PHE A 224 9.94 -15.61 8.61
N GLU A 225 9.07 -16.32 9.33
CA GLU A 225 8.61 -17.63 8.90
C GLU A 225 7.43 -17.51 7.90
N ASP A 226 7.65 -17.91 6.65
CA ASP A 226 6.72 -17.77 5.53
C ASP A 226 5.70 -18.91 5.45
N ARG A 227 5.09 -19.23 6.60
CA ARG A 227 4.22 -20.38 6.78
C ARG A 227 2.90 -20.31 6.01
N LYS A 228 2.46 -19.10 5.65
CA LYS A 228 1.18 -18.80 4.97
C LYS A 228 0.00 -19.52 5.63
N PHE A 229 -0.26 -19.23 6.90
CA PHE A 229 -1.39 -19.82 7.62
C PHE A 229 -2.70 -19.62 6.83
N ILE A 230 -3.50 -20.68 6.69
CA ILE A 230 -4.74 -20.69 5.89
C ILE A 230 -5.72 -21.74 6.41
N ASP A 231 -6.05 -21.64 7.70
CA ASP A 231 -7.00 -22.53 8.37
C ASP A 231 -7.90 -21.70 9.31
N ILE A 232 -8.89 -22.33 9.93
CA ILE A 232 -9.73 -21.70 10.94
C ILE A 232 -8.92 -21.34 12.20
N GLY A 233 -9.39 -20.34 12.95
CA GLY A 233 -8.68 -19.73 14.09
C GLY A 233 -8.06 -20.74 15.08
N ASN A 234 -8.86 -21.65 15.62
CA ASN A 234 -8.40 -22.64 16.60
C ASN A 234 -7.27 -23.55 16.05
N THR A 235 -7.30 -23.88 14.76
CA THR A 235 -6.27 -24.72 14.14
C THR A 235 -4.98 -23.92 13.95
N VAL A 236 -5.06 -22.70 13.41
CA VAL A 236 -3.85 -21.87 13.20
C VAL A 236 -3.18 -21.49 14.51
N GLN A 237 -3.94 -21.30 15.58
CA GLN A 237 -3.40 -21.02 16.91
C GLN A 237 -2.50 -22.16 17.38
N LYS A 238 -2.94 -23.42 17.20
CA LYS A 238 -2.14 -24.60 17.52
C LYS A 238 -0.96 -24.78 16.58
N GLN A 239 -1.13 -24.52 15.28
CA GLN A 239 -0.03 -24.59 14.31
C GLN A 239 1.06 -23.53 14.58
N TYR A 240 0.66 -22.35 15.07
CA TYR A 240 1.57 -21.25 15.37
C TYR A 240 2.29 -21.44 16.70
N HIS A 241 1.58 -21.80 17.77
CA HIS A 241 2.11 -21.82 19.12
C HIS A 241 2.56 -23.20 19.62
N GLN A 242 1.92 -24.26 19.15
CA GLN A 242 2.17 -25.63 19.61
C GLN A 242 2.96 -26.44 18.58
N GLY A 243 2.90 -27.77 18.71
CA GLY A 243 3.57 -28.69 17.80
C GLY A 243 5.09 -28.66 17.95
N THR A 244 5.76 -29.33 17.01
CA THR A 244 7.22 -29.42 16.97
C THR A 244 7.90 -28.13 16.53
N LEU A 245 7.18 -27.27 15.80
CA LEU A 245 7.75 -26.10 15.14
C LEU A 245 7.80 -24.88 16.06
N ARG A 246 6.86 -24.78 17.01
CA ARG A 246 6.74 -23.68 18.00
C ARG A 246 7.03 -22.30 17.38
N ILE A 247 6.45 -22.03 16.20
CA ILE A 247 6.81 -20.89 15.33
C ILE A 247 6.74 -19.56 16.09
N SER A 248 5.73 -19.41 16.94
CA SER A 248 5.57 -18.21 17.77
C SER A 248 6.78 -17.91 18.64
N GLU A 249 7.57 -18.89 19.05
CA GLU A 249 8.65 -18.67 20.04
C GLU A 249 9.89 -18.04 19.44
N TRP A 250 10.08 -18.10 18.12
CA TRP A 250 11.33 -17.64 17.49
C TRP A 250 11.12 -16.77 16.24
N ALA A 251 10.02 -16.94 15.50
CA ALA A 251 9.77 -16.13 14.32
C ALA A 251 9.24 -14.75 14.72
N HIS A 252 9.96 -13.68 14.38
CA HIS A 252 9.53 -12.31 14.64
C HIS A 252 8.29 -11.97 13.79
N ILE A 253 8.31 -12.39 12.52
CA ILE A 253 7.26 -12.11 11.55
C ILE A 253 6.69 -13.46 11.07
N ILE A 254 5.37 -13.51 10.91
CA ILE A 254 4.65 -14.58 10.21
C ILE A 254 3.69 -14.00 9.18
N ASN A 255 3.07 -14.84 8.35
CA ASN A 255 2.03 -14.39 7.43
C ASN A 255 0.81 -15.33 7.34
N CYS A 256 -0.31 -14.79 6.88
CA CYS A 256 -1.53 -15.56 6.66
C CYS A 256 -2.36 -15.09 5.45
N SER A 257 -3.12 -16.02 4.88
CA SER A 257 -4.19 -15.71 3.92
C SER A 257 -5.49 -15.49 4.68
N ILE A 258 -6.24 -14.44 4.35
CA ILE A 258 -7.55 -14.19 4.96
C ILE A 258 -8.68 -15.03 4.34
N LEU A 259 -8.35 -16.02 3.51
CA LEU A 259 -9.37 -16.89 2.87
C LEU A 259 -10.37 -17.50 3.87
N PRO A 260 -9.97 -17.95 5.08
CA PRO A 260 -10.90 -18.47 6.09
C PRO A 260 -11.73 -17.40 6.82
N GLY A 261 -11.50 -16.11 6.55
CA GLY A 261 -12.11 -14.98 7.25
C GLY A 261 -11.28 -14.46 8.42
N GLU A 262 -11.81 -13.47 9.13
CA GLU A 262 -11.12 -12.70 10.18
C GLU A 262 -10.62 -13.54 11.37
N GLY A 263 -11.30 -14.64 11.71
CA GLY A 263 -10.96 -15.48 12.86
C GLY A 263 -9.54 -16.05 12.83
N ILE A 264 -8.91 -16.15 11.66
CA ILE A 264 -7.49 -16.53 11.55
C ILE A 264 -6.56 -15.46 12.16
N VAL A 265 -6.83 -14.18 11.88
CA VAL A 265 -6.03 -13.05 12.38
C VAL A 265 -6.29 -12.86 13.87
N GLU A 266 -7.55 -12.99 14.29
CA GLU A 266 -7.93 -12.94 15.70
C GLU A 266 -7.18 -13.98 16.53
N ALA A 267 -7.17 -15.24 16.08
CA ALA A 267 -6.54 -16.33 16.84
C ALA A 267 -5.02 -16.21 16.94
N LEU A 268 -4.36 -15.76 15.86
CA LEU A 268 -2.92 -15.48 15.87
C LEU A 268 -2.58 -14.27 16.77
N ALA A 269 -3.42 -13.23 16.74
CA ALA A 269 -3.27 -12.06 17.61
C ALA A 269 -3.45 -12.44 19.09
N GLN A 270 -4.42 -13.31 19.42
CA GLN A 270 -4.62 -13.82 20.77
C GLN A 270 -3.37 -14.51 21.32
N THR A 271 -2.67 -15.33 20.52
CA THR A 271 -1.39 -15.93 20.94
C THR A 271 -0.34 -14.88 21.25
N ALA A 272 -0.17 -13.88 20.36
CA ALA A 272 0.83 -12.84 20.56
C ALA A 272 0.49 -11.85 21.67
N GLN A 273 -0.78 -11.75 22.06
CA GLN A 273 -1.26 -10.83 23.10
C GLN A 273 -1.51 -11.54 24.44
N ASP A 274 -1.33 -12.85 24.51
CA ASP A 274 -1.44 -13.60 25.76
C ASP A 274 -0.42 -13.07 26.77
N PRO A 275 -0.83 -12.60 27.97
CA PRO A 275 0.09 -12.09 28.98
C PRO A 275 1.13 -13.10 29.46
N SER A 276 0.87 -14.41 29.31
CA SER A 276 1.80 -15.48 29.64
C SER A 276 2.85 -15.73 28.56
N PHE A 277 2.68 -15.14 27.37
CA PHE A 277 3.58 -15.32 26.25
C PHE A 277 4.65 -14.20 26.21
N PRO A 278 5.90 -14.49 26.59
CA PRO A 278 6.91 -13.46 26.86
C PRO A 278 7.38 -12.68 25.63
N TYR A 279 7.22 -13.25 24.44
CA TYR A 279 7.71 -12.67 23.20
C TYR A 279 6.66 -11.86 22.43
N GLY A 280 5.46 -11.67 23.00
CA GLY A 280 4.30 -11.11 22.30
C GLY A 280 4.54 -9.77 21.60
N SER A 281 5.26 -8.86 22.25
CA SER A 281 5.60 -7.53 21.72
C SER A 281 6.60 -7.57 20.55
N GLU A 282 7.27 -8.71 20.35
CA GLU A 282 8.24 -8.97 19.29
C GLU A 282 7.65 -9.81 18.15
N ARG A 283 6.33 -10.02 18.13
CA ARG A 283 5.64 -10.77 17.07
C ARG A 283 4.77 -9.86 16.23
N GLY A 284 4.74 -10.15 14.93
CA GLY A 284 3.86 -9.45 14.02
C GLY A 284 3.45 -10.28 12.81
N LEU A 285 2.34 -9.85 12.21
CA LEU A 285 1.69 -10.55 11.11
C LEU A 285 1.72 -9.70 9.84
N LEU A 286 2.04 -10.35 8.72
CA LEU A 286 1.81 -9.84 7.38
C LEU A 286 0.60 -10.55 6.75
N ILE A 287 -0.38 -9.81 6.25
CA ILE A 287 -1.49 -10.39 5.49
C ILE A 287 -1.09 -10.51 4.02
N LEU A 288 -1.30 -11.68 3.41
CA LEU A 288 -1.11 -11.87 1.97
C LEU A 288 -2.26 -11.20 1.20
N ALA A 289 -2.17 -9.90 0.93
CA ALA A 289 -3.23 -9.11 0.30
C ALA A 289 -3.23 -9.16 -1.23
N GLU A 290 -2.06 -9.38 -1.83
CA GLU A 290 -1.87 -9.64 -3.26
C GLU A 290 -0.74 -10.67 -3.44
N MET A 291 -0.74 -11.41 -4.56
CA MET A 291 0.33 -12.35 -4.91
C MET A 291 0.86 -12.10 -6.32
N THR A 292 2.13 -12.41 -6.53
CA THR A 292 2.82 -12.26 -7.82
C THR A 292 2.62 -13.42 -8.79
N SER A 293 1.94 -14.49 -8.37
CA SER A 293 1.67 -15.66 -9.19
C SER A 293 0.63 -15.36 -10.26
N LYS A 294 0.88 -15.84 -11.49
CA LYS A 294 -0.08 -15.76 -12.59
C LYS A 294 -1.39 -16.46 -12.20
N GLY A 295 -2.51 -15.74 -12.31
CA GLY A 295 -3.84 -16.28 -11.99
C GLY A 295 -4.25 -16.17 -10.51
N SER A 296 -3.51 -15.38 -9.71
CA SER A 296 -3.88 -15.13 -8.31
C SER A 296 -5.30 -14.57 -8.17
N LEU A 297 -6.04 -15.11 -7.20
CA LEU A 297 -7.37 -14.63 -6.81
C LEU A 297 -7.32 -13.52 -5.75
N ALA A 298 -6.12 -13.21 -5.21
CA ALA A 298 -5.91 -12.15 -4.24
C ALA A 298 -5.96 -10.77 -4.92
N THR A 299 -7.16 -10.35 -5.33
CA THR A 299 -7.44 -9.13 -6.09
C THR A 299 -8.75 -8.47 -5.64
N GLY A 300 -8.94 -7.20 -5.99
CA GLY A 300 -10.22 -6.50 -5.81
C GLY A 300 -10.76 -6.58 -4.38
N LEU A 301 -11.96 -7.15 -4.22
CA LEU A 301 -12.63 -7.29 -2.93
C LEU A 301 -11.81 -8.08 -1.89
N TYR A 302 -11.03 -9.06 -2.32
CA TYR A 302 -10.14 -9.79 -1.41
C TYR A 302 -9.07 -8.86 -0.82
N THR A 303 -8.47 -8.01 -1.65
CA THR A 303 -7.47 -7.03 -1.21
C THR A 303 -8.11 -5.98 -0.30
N SER A 304 -9.32 -5.50 -0.61
CA SER A 304 -10.08 -4.60 0.26
C SER A 304 -10.39 -5.21 1.63
N ALA A 305 -10.86 -6.47 1.66
CA ALA A 305 -11.10 -7.20 2.90
C ALA A 305 -9.81 -7.40 3.71
N SER A 306 -8.68 -7.62 3.05
CA SER A 306 -7.37 -7.73 3.70
C SER A 306 -7.01 -6.45 4.46
N VAL A 307 -7.24 -5.28 3.84
CA VAL A 307 -7.02 -3.98 4.48
C VAL A 307 -7.99 -3.76 5.64
N ASP A 308 -9.27 -4.11 5.47
CA ASP A 308 -10.29 -3.98 6.51
C ASP A 308 -9.94 -4.80 7.76
N ILE A 309 -9.50 -6.06 7.58
CA ILE A 309 -9.08 -6.92 8.68
C ILE A 309 -7.81 -6.37 9.34
N ALA A 310 -6.80 -5.95 8.56
CA ALA A 310 -5.55 -5.40 9.12
C ALA A 310 -5.79 -4.22 10.07
N ARG A 311 -6.72 -3.32 9.71
CA ARG A 311 -7.09 -2.14 10.52
C ARG A 311 -7.67 -2.47 11.88
N LYS A 312 -8.25 -3.65 12.06
CA LYS A 312 -8.84 -4.08 13.34
C LYS A 312 -7.80 -4.58 14.34
N TYR A 313 -6.59 -4.94 13.88
CA TYR A 313 -5.54 -5.53 14.71
C TYR A 313 -4.19 -4.77 14.62
N PRO A 314 -4.16 -3.43 14.82
CA PRO A 314 -2.97 -2.61 14.56
C PRO A 314 -1.77 -2.89 15.49
N SER A 315 -2.01 -3.52 16.63
CA SER A 315 -0.93 -3.94 17.56
C SER A 315 -0.19 -5.20 17.11
N PHE A 316 -0.76 -6.00 16.21
CA PHE A 316 -0.19 -7.27 15.77
C PHE A 316 0.05 -7.32 14.24
N VAL A 317 -0.88 -6.79 13.44
CA VAL A 317 -0.72 -6.73 11.98
C VAL A 317 0.23 -5.59 11.61
N LEU A 318 1.40 -5.95 11.10
CA LEU A 318 2.43 -5.01 10.64
C LEU A 318 2.07 -4.39 9.30
N GLY A 319 1.42 -5.18 8.44
CA GLY A 319 1.08 -4.79 7.08
C GLY A 319 0.90 -5.99 6.17
N PHE A 320 1.46 -5.93 4.97
CA PHE A 320 1.04 -6.82 3.88
C PHE A 320 2.20 -7.41 3.10
N VAL A 321 1.99 -8.62 2.59
CA VAL A 321 2.63 -9.07 1.36
C VAL A 321 1.77 -8.59 0.19
N SER A 322 2.32 -7.72 -0.67
CA SER A 322 1.60 -7.11 -1.79
C SER A 322 2.56 -6.65 -2.91
N THR A 323 2.02 -6.39 -4.11
CA THR A 323 2.79 -5.97 -5.29
C THR A 323 2.94 -4.46 -5.44
N ARG A 324 2.26 -3.70 -4.58
CA ARG A 324 2.20 -2.23 -4.58
C ARG A 324 1.72 -1.71 -3.21
N SER A 325 1.75 -0.40 -3.03
CA SER A 325 1.06 0.26 -1.93
C SER A 325 -0.44 0.02 -2.01
N LEU A 326 -1.05 -0.22 -0.84
CA LEU A 326 -2.49 -0.39 -0.69
C LEU A 326 -3.19 0.90 -0.23
N GLY A 327 -2.51 2.06 -0.29
CA GLY A 327 -3.08 3.35 0.15
C GLY A 327 -4.23 3.87 -0.72
N GLU A 328 -4.42 3.30 -1.90
CA GLU A 328 -5.53 3.64 -2.80
C GLU A 328 -6.68 2.64 -2.73
N VAL A 329 -6.53 1.56 -1.94
CA VAL A 329 -7.56 0.52 -1.85
C VAL A 329 -8.75 1.04 -1.06
N GLU A 330 -9.92 1.04 -1.69
CA GLU A 330 -11.19 1.32 -1.03
C GLU A 330 -11.49 0.19 -0.03
N ALA A 331 -11.59 0.55 1.23
CA ALA A 331 -11.89 -0.34 2.34
C ALA A 331 -13.00 0.27 3.22
N SER A 332 -13.80 -0.59 3.83
CA SER A 332 -14.98 -0.24 4.61
C SER A 332 -14.62 0.34 5.98
N VAL A 333 -13.52 -0.14 6.56
CA VAL A 333 -13.00 0.33 7.85
C VAL A 333 -12.16 1.58 7.62
N ALA A 334 -12.47 2.67 8.30
CA ALA A 334 -11.73 3.92 8.18
C ALA A 334 -10.28 3.77 8.71
N PRO A 335 -9.30 4.47 8.11
CA PRO A 335 -7.94 4.46 8.63
C PRO A 335 -7.87 4.96 10.08
N ALA A 336 -7.09 4.28 10.90
CA ALA A 336 -6.81 4.74 12.26
C ALA A 336 -5.85 5.94 12.26
N GLN A 337 -5.91 6.77 13.31
CA GLN A 337 -4.92 7.82 13.49
C GLN A 337 -3.53 7.18 13.66
N GLY A 338 -2.58 7.54 12.80
CA GLY A 338 -1.24 6.99 12.83
C GLY A 338 -1.05 5.67 12.07
N GLU A 339 -2.03 5.23 11.26
CA GLU A 339 -1.90 4.08 10.34
C GLU A 339 -0.63 4.20 9.48
N ASP A 340 0.15 3.11 9.44
CA ASP A 340 1.40 3.02 8.69
C ASP A 340 1.77 1.56 8.38
N PHE A 341 0.97 0.87 7.57
CA PHE A 341 1.27 -0.51 7.21
C PHE A 341 2.59 -0.64 6.42
N VAL A 342 3.36 -1.66 6.79
CA VAL A 342 4.60 -2.07 6.12
C VAL A 342 4.26 -2.93 4.89
N VAL A 343 4.88 -2.65 3.74
CA VAL A 343 4.66 -3.46 2.52
C VAL A 343 5.89 -4.30 2.18
N PHE A 344 5.71 -5.62 2.16
CA PHE A 344 6.68 -6.58 1.66
C PHE A 344 6.28 -7.03 0.25
N THR A 345 7.21 -6.97 -0.71
CA THR A 345 6.94 -7.37 -2.09
C THR A 345 7.80 -8.55 -2.51
N THR A 346 7.14 -9.65 -2.88
CA THR A 346 7.78 -10.84 -3.45
C THR A 346 8.01 -10.69 -4.95
N GLY A 347 8.73 -11.66 -5.54
CA GLY A 347 8.98 -11.65 -6.97
C GLY A 347 9.91 -10.52 -7.39
N VAL A 348 10.94 -10.23 -6.61
CA VAL A 348 11.94 -9.21 -6.98
C VAL A 348 13.18 -9.87 -7.55
N ASN A 349 13.57 -9.49 -8.77
CA ASN A 349 14.77 -10.01 -9.43
C ASN A 349 15.50 -8.93 -10.25
N LEU A 350 16.83 -8.97 -10.27
CA LEU A 350 17.66 -8.03 -11.02
C LEU A 350 17.67 -8.30 -12.54
N SER A 351 17.60 -9.57 -12.95
CA SER A 351 17.93 -9.99 -14.33
C SER A 351 16.89 -10.90 -14.98
N SER A 352 16.05 -11.59 -14.20
CA SER A 352 15.08 -12.56 -14.72
C SER A 352 13.66 -11.99 -14.81
N LYS A 353 12.87 -12.46 -15.78
CA LYS A 353 11.46 -12.08 -16.01
C LYS A 353 10.43 -13.03 -15.36
N GLY A 354 10.80 -14.26 -14.99
CA GLY A 354 9.94 -15.20 -14.26
C GLY A 354 10.54 -16.60 -14.09
N ASP A 355 9.74 -17.56 -13.58
CA ASP A 355 10.12 -18.99 -13.50
C ASP A 355 9.11 -19.92 -14.22
N LYS A 356 9.43 -21.23 -14.27
CA LYS A 356 8.60 -22.25 -14.94
C LYS A 356 7.28 -22.57 -14.20
N LEU A 357 7.11 -22.10 -12.96
CA LEU A 357 5.96 -22.38 -12.10
C LEU A 357 5.08 -21.15 -11.86
N GLY A 358 5.20 -20.13 -12.72
CA GLY A 358 4.28 -18.99 -12.76
C GLY A 358 4.69 -17.78 -11.94
N GLN A 359 5.91 -17.74 -11.40
CA GLN A 359 6.47 -16.55 -10.75
C GLN A 359 6.72 -15.45 -11.78
N GLN A 360 6.25 -14.23 -11.51
CA GLN A 360 6.61 -13.02 -12.26
C GLN A 360 7.60 -12.19 -11.46
N TYR A 361 8.61 -11.63 -12.14
CA TYR A 361 9.63 -10.80 -11.50
C TYR A 361 9.51 -9.31 -11.82
N GLN A 362 9.87 -8.49 -10.83
CA GLN A 362 9.96 -7.03 -10.90
C GLN A 362 11.36 -6.60 -10.42
N THR A 363 11.90 -5.49 -10.92
CA THR A 363 13.18 -4.96 -10.42
C THR A 363 13.00 -4.32 -9.04
N PRO A 364 14.06 -4.22 -8.21
CA PRO A 364 14.01 -3.49 -6.93
C PRO A 364 13.45 -2.07 -7.07
N GLN A 365 13.94 -1.32 -8.06
CA GLN A 365 13.46 0.03 -8.35
C GLN A 365 11.96 0.08 -8.65
N SER A 366 11.46 -0.89 -9.42
CA SER A 366 10.04 -0.97 -9.76
C SER A 366 9.18 -1.34 -8.55
N ALA A 367 9.62 -2.29 -7.72
CA ALA A 367 8.91 -2.70 -6.51
C ALA A 367 8.83 -1.57 -5.48
N VAL A 368 9.97 -0.95 -5.16
CA VAL A 368 10.03 0.17 -4.20
C VAL A 368 9.27 1.39 -4.70
N GLY A 369 9.37 1.72 -5.99
CA GLY A 369 8.61 2.80 -6.61
C GLY A 369 7.09 2.58 -6.63
N ARG A 370 6.64 1.31 -6.61
CA ARG A 370 5.23 0.96 -6.42
C ARG A 370 4.79 0.97 -4.95
N GLY A 371 5.71 1.19 -4.00
CA GLY A 371 5.41 1.30 -2.58
C GLY A 371 5.88 0.15 -1.71
N ALA A 372 6.73 -0.75 -2.21
CA ALA A 372 7.37 -1.77 -1.37
C ALA A 372 8.29 -1.12 -0.34
N ASP A 373 8.11 -1.41 0.94
CA ASP A 373 9.05 -1.05 1.99
C ASP A 373 10.18 -2.05 2.09
N PHE A 374 9.90 -3.34 1.88
CA PHE A 374 10.89 -4.41 1.90
C PHE A 374 10.74 -5.28 0.66
N ILE A 375 11.85 -5.59 0.00
CA ILE A 375 11.88 -6.47 -1.18
C ILE A 375 12.28 -7.88 -0.78
N ILE A 376 11.51 -8.88 -1.23
CA ILE A 376 11.78 -10.30 -0.97
C ILE A 376 12.36 -10.93 -2.24
N SER A 377 13.58 -11.47 -2.13
CA SER A 377 14.26 -12.22 -3.19
C SER A 377 14.81 -13.55 -2.67
N GLY A 378 14.59 -14.62 -3.43
CA GLY A 378 15.10 -15.96 -3.11
C GLY A 378 16.23 -16.35 -4.04
N ARG A 379 15.93 -17.18 -5.06
CA ARG A 379 16.91 -17.69 -6.05
C ARG A 379 17.79 -16.64 -6.71
N GLY A 380 17.32 -15.38 -6.81
CA GLY A 380 18.14 -14.29 -7.32
C GLY A 380 19.33 -13.90 -6.42
N ILE A 381 19.34 -14.38 -5.17
CA ILE A 381 20.40 -14.17 -4.19
C ILE A 381 21.02 -15.52 -3.81
N TYR A 382 20.29 -16.42 -3.14
CA TYR A 382 20.92 -17.61 -2.54
C TYR A 382 21.44 -18.63 -3.57
N ALA A 383 20.90 -18.62 -4.80
CA ALA A 383 21.31 -19.51 -5.88
C ALA A 383 22.23 -18.80 -6.90
N ALA A 384 22.66 -17.57 -6.60
CA ALA A 384 23.67 -16.88 -7.40
C ALA A 384 25.04 -17.55 -7.24
N ALA A 385 25.94 -17.34 -8.21
CA ALA A 385 27.30 -17.84 -8.13
C ALA A 385 28.06 -17.29 -6.92
N ASP A 386 27.77 -16.04 -6.54
CA ASP A 386 28.21 -15.41 -5.31
C ASP A 386 26.99 -14.81 -4.59
N PRO A 387 26.41 -15.54 -3.61
CA PRO A 387 25.24 -15.08 -2.86
C PRO A 387 25.47 -13.79 -2.07
N VAL A 388 26.70 -13.56 -1.60
CA VAL A 388 27.05 -12.36 -0.82
C VAL A 388 27.09 -11.14 -1.72
N GLU A 389 27.74 -11.25 -2.87
CA GLU A 389 27.76 -10.17 -3.85
C GLU A 389 26.35 -9.88 -4.39
N ALA A 390 25.55 -10.92 -4.65
CA ALA A 390 24.15 -10.72 -5.00
C ALA A 390 23.39 -9.97 -3.88
N ALA A 391 23.53 -10.36 -2.61
CA ALA A 391 22.87 -9.66 -1.50
C ALA A 391 23.24 -8.17 -1.44
N LYS A 392 24.53 -7.82 -1.64
CA LYS A 392 25.00 -6.43 -1.70
C LYS A 392 24.39 -5.65 -2.86
N GLN A 393 24.27 -6.25 -4.04
CA GLN A 393 23.64 -5.60 -5.20
C GLN A 393 22.16 -5.30 -4.97
N TYR A 394 21.43 -6.25 -4.37
CA TYR A 394 20.03 -6.02 -3.98
C TYR A 394 19.92 -4.95 -2.88
N GLN A 395 20.83 -4.94 -1.91
CA GLN A 395 20.89 -3.92 -0.87
C GLN A 395 21.08 -2.53 -1.49
N GLN A 396 22.08 -2.37 -2.35
CA GLN A 396 22.36 -1.10 -3.02
C GLN A 396 21.15 -0.62 -3.83
N GLN A 397 20.61 -1.44 -4.72
CA GLN A 397 19.49 -1.03 -5.59
C GLN A 397 18.19 -0.80 -4.82
N GLY A 398 17.91 -1.63 -3.81
CA GLY A 398 16.77 -1.45 -2.93
C GLY A 398 16.86 -0.14 -2.15
N TRP A 399 18.05 0.17 -1.62
CA TRP A 399 18.29 1.38 -0.85
C TRP A 399 18.28 2.64 -1.70
N GLU A 400 18.94 2.64 -2.86
CA GLU A 400 18.91 3.75 -3.82
C GLU A 400 17.47 4.06 -4.27
N ALA A 401 16.67 3.02 -4.56
CA ALA A 401 15.27 3.20 -4.91
C ALA A 401 14.44 3.77 -3.75
N TYR A 402 14.75 3.41 -2.51
CA TYR A 402 14.13 3.98 -1.33
C TYR A 402 14.49 5.46 -1.17
N LEU A 403 15.78 5.81 -1.28
CA LEU A 403 16.24 7.20 -1.21
C LEU A 403 15.58 8.06 -2.29
N ALA A 404 15.46 7.54 -3.52
CA ALA A 404 14.77 8.24 -4.60
C ALA A 404 13.25 8.42 -4.34
N ARG A 405 12.63 7.56 -3.53
CA ARG A 405 11.21 7.66 -3.17
C ARG A 405 10.95 8.71 -2.08
N VAL A 406 11.90 8.89 -1.15
CA VAL A 406 11.73 9.79 0.02
C VAL A 406 12.44 11.13 -0.14
N ALA A 407 13.20 11.32 -1.23
CA ALA A 407 13.77 12.58 -1.67
C ALA A 407 12.69 13.49 -2.29
#